data_AF-D7VPE6-F1
#
_entry.id   AF-D7VPE6-F1
#
_cell.length_a   1.000
_cell.length_b   1.000
_cell.length_c   1.000
_cell.angle_alpha   90.00
_cell.angle_beta   90.00
_cell.angle_gamma   90.00
#
_symmetry.space_group_name_H-M   'P 1'
#
loop_
_entity.id
_entity.type
_entity.pdbx_description
1 polymer ?
#
loop_
_entity_poly.entity_id
_entity_poly.type
_entity_poly.pdbx_seq_one_letter_code
_entity_poly.pdbx_strand_id
1 'polypeptide(L)'
;MFFTSVFDGLFFKGHGQTAIHWLDPLTGNAVAGRVPGVAQNHDYGRLPVSLKDQVREPVWSLGTNSAGLFIDFQTDADSILVRYTLKGSFAMPHMPSTGVSGLDLPKIPGTGLQENMILAIHLHLFFRI
;
A
#
# COMPACT_ATOMS: atom_id res chain seq x y z
N MET A 1 -19.27 -24.31 61.95
CA MET A 1 -18.95 -25.25 60.85
C MET A 1 -18.96 -24.43 59.57
N PHE A 2 -17.78 -24.07 59.07
CA PHE A 2 -17.62 -23.18 57.91
C PHE A 2 -17.51 -24.02 56.64
N PHE A 3 -18.32 -23.74 55.63
CA PHE A 3 -18.19 -24.34 54.30
C PHE A 3 -17.84 -23.22 53.31
N THR A 4 -16.61 -23.19 52.82
CA THR A 4 -16.19 -22.32 51.71
C THR A 4 -16.23 -23.13 50.43
N SER A 5 -17.15 -22.80 49.54
CA SER A 5 -17.22 -23.36 48.18
C SER A 5 -16.20 -22.63 47.30
N VAL A 6 -15.19 -23.35 46.80
CA VAL A 6 -14.24 -22.84 45.80
C VAL A 6 -14.90 -23.00 44.44
N PHE A 7 -15.26 -21.88 43.81
CA PHE A 7 -15.72 -21.86 42.42
C PHE A 7 -14.46 -21.75 41.55
N ASP A 8 -13.99 -22.88 41.02
CA ASP A 8 -12.85 -22.90 40.09
C ASP A 8 -13.32 -22.28 38.76
N GLY A 9 -12.85 -21.07 38.49
CA GLY A 9 -13.16 -20.34 37.27
C GLY A 9 -12.49 -20.99 36.08
N LEU A 10 -13.27 -21.60 35.19
CA LEU A 10 -12.83 -22.02 33.87
C LEU A 10 -12.55 -20.76 33.03
N PHE A 11 -11.28 -20.34 32.98
CA PHE A 11 -10.87 -19.22 32.12
C PHE A 11 -10.90 -19.65 30.66
N PHE A 12 -11.96 -19.27 29.93
CA PHE A 12 -11.93 -19.22 28.48
C PHE A 12 -10.92 -18.15 28.05
N LYS A 13 -9.80 -18.57 27.46
CA LYS A 13 -8.89 -17.67 26.76
C LYS A 13 -9.56 -17.29 25.43
N GLY A 14 -10.34 -16.20 25.44
CA GLY A 14 -10.84 -15.60 24.21
C GLY A 14 -9.64 -15.20 23.34
N HIS A 15 -9.65 -15.59 22.06
CA HIS A 15 -8.68 -15.08 21.10
C HIS A 15 -8.93 -13.58 20.94
N GLY A 16 -8.13 -12.78 21.63
CA GLY A 16 -8.14 -11.33 21.49
C GLY A 16 -7.83 -10.97 20.04
N GLN A 17 -8.67 -10.12 19.46
CA GLN A 17 -8.47 -9.57 18.13
C GLN A 17 -7.10 -8.88 18.10
N THR A 18 -6.18 -9.34 17.24
CA THR A 18 -4.87 -8.70 17.06
C THR A 18 -5.10 -7.24 16.70
N ALA A 19 -4.47 -6.32 17.44
CA ALA A 19 -4.61 -4.89 17.21
C ALA A 19 -4.06 -4.55 15.81
N ILE A 20 -4.91 -3.93 14.97
CA ILE A 20 -4.50 -3.49 13.63
C ILE A 20 -3.74 -2.18 13.78
N HIS A 21 -2.47 -2.16 13.35
CA HIS A 21 -1.66 -0.95 13.29
C HIS A 21 -1.70 -0.37 11.86
N TRP A 22 -2.30 0.81 11.68
CA TRP A 22 -2.39 1.47 10.38
C TRP A 22 -1.14 2.33 10.14
N LEU A 23 -0.49 2.14 8.99
CA LEU A 23 0.66 2.92 8.54
C LEU A 23 0.30 3.73 7.30
N ASP A 24 0.71 5.00 7.27
CA ASP A 24 0.63 5.84 6.07
C ASP A 24 1.99 5.85 5.33
N PRO A 25 2.07 5.25 4.11
CA PRO A 25 3.30 5.19 3.33
C PRO A 25 3.93 6.56 3.00
N LEU A 26 3.12 7.64 2.94
CA LEU A 26 3.62 8.97 2.61
C LEU A 26 4.37 9.63 3.78
N THR A 27 4.03 9.26 5.02
CA THR A 27 4.71 9.77 6.22
C THR A 27 6.08 9.14 6.44
N GLY A 28 6.24 7.87 6.04
CA GLY A 28 7.48 7.10 6.23
C GLY A 28 8.45 7.12 5.05
N ASN A 29 8.16 7.89 3.99
CA ASN A 29 8.91 7.88 2.73
C ASN A 29 9.10 6.46 2.14
N ALA A 30 8.14 5.57 2.39
CA ALA A 30 8.19 4.16 1.97
C ALA A 30 7.81 3.98 0.49
N VAL A 31 7.33 5.04 -0.18
CA VAL A 31 6.95 5.02 -1.59
C VAL A 31 8.19 5.12 -2.48
N ALA A 32 8.45 4.06 -3.22
CA ALA A 32 9.53 3.93 -4.18
C ALA A 32 9.00 3.88 -5.64
N GLY A 33 9.90 3.72 -6.61
CA GLY A 33 9.59 3.76 -8.05
C GLY A 33 9.62 5.17 -8.65
N ARG A 34 10.05 6.17 -7.89
CA ARG A 34 10.24 7.57 -8.33
C ARG A 34 11.68 7.85 -8.73
N VAL A 35 11.88 8.97 -9.42
CA VAL A 35 13.22 9.47 -9.74
C VAL A 35 13.97 9.83 -8.43
N PRO A 36 15.11 9.17 -8.13
CA PRO A 36 15.86 9.43 -6.91
C PRO A 36 16.54 10.80 -6.96
N GLY A 37 16.70 11.44 -5.80
CA GLY A 37 17.41 12.71 -5.68
C GLY A 37 16.65 13.95 -6.18
N VAL A 38 15.35 13.82 -6.50
CA VAL A 38 14.50 14.93 -6.92
C VAL A 38 13.33 15.10 -5.95
N ALA A 39 12.93 16.35 -5.69
CA ALA A 39 11.78 16.66 -4.88
C ALA A 39 10.49 16.06 -5.48
N GLN A 40 9.77 15.30 -4.65
CA GLN A 40 8.52 14.63 -5.00
C GLN A 40 7.34 15.32 -4.33
N ASN A 41 6.15 15.18 -4.94
CA ASN A 41 4.92 15.57 -4.27
C ASN A 41 4.60 14.61 -3.12
N HIS A 42 3.91 15.13 -2.10
CA HIS A 42 3.36 14.32 -1.01
C HIS A 42 2.05 13.64 -1.45
N ASP A 43 2.13 12.82 -2.49
CA ASP A 43 1.02 12.06 -3.06
C ASP A 43 1.52 10.74 -3.66
N TYR A 44 0.75 10.11 -4.55
CA TYR A 44 1.13 8.90 -5.30
C TYR A 44 1.36 9.20 -6.81
N GLY A 45 1.81 10.42 -7.15
CA GLY A 45 2.21 10.77 -8.51
C GLY A 45 3.63 10.30 -8.83
N ARG A 46 3.90 10.04 -10.12
CA ARG A 46 5.22 9.58 -10.59
C ARG A 46 6.15 10.69 -11.04
N LEU A 47 5.61 11.84 -11.44
CA LEU A 47 6.41 12.96 -11.94
C LEU A 47 6.87 13.86 -10.79
N PRO A 48 8.15 14.27 -10.79
CA PRO A 48 8.64 15.29 -9.87
C PRO A 48 7.90 16.62 -10.03
N VAL A 49 7.76 17.35 -8.93
CA VAL A 49 7.05 18.64 -8.90
C VAL A 49 7.65 19.68 -9.85
N SER A 50 8.98 19.62 -10.05
CA SER A 50 9.72 20.53 -10.93
C SER A 50 9.28 20.47 -12.40
N LEU A 51 8.67 19.35 -12.83
CA LEU A 51 8.23 19.17 -14.22
C LEU A 51 6.85 19.76 -14.53
N LYS A 52 6.10 20.22 -13.52
CA LYS A 52 4.70 20.65 -13.68
C LYS A 52 4.50 21.69 -14.78
N ASP A 53 5.35 22.70 -14.81
CA ASP A 53 5.27 23.80 -15.79
C ASP A 53 6.15 23.58 -17.03
N GLN A 54 6.89 22.46 -17.07
CA GLN A 54 7.79 22.10 -18.18
C GLN A 54 7.13 21.13 -19.17
N VAL A 55 6.10 20.40 -18.74
CA VAL A 55 5.39 19.43 -19.57
C VAL A 55 4.00 19.93 -19.93
N ARG A 56 3.48 19.46 -21.07
CA ARG A 56 2.09 19.74 -21.45
C ARG A 56 1.11 19.23 -20.40
N GLU A 57 -0.01 19.92 -20.22
CA GLU A 57 -1.02 19.60 -19.21
C GLU A 57 -1.48 18.13 -19.24
N PRO A 58 -1.73 17.49 -20.41
CA PRO A 58 -2.14 16.09 -20.39
C PRO A 58 -1.02 15.12 -19.95
N VAL A 59 0.26 15.48 -20.13
CA VAL A 59 1.39 14.70 -19.60
C VAL A 59 1.47 14.85 -18.09
N TRP A 60 1.28 16.07 -17.58
CA TRP A 60 1.20 16.31 -16.14
C TRP A 60 0.05 15.52 -15.51
N SER A 61 -1.16 15.64 -16.08
CA SER A 61 -2.35 14.93 -15.63
C SER A 61 -2.12 13.42 -15.57
N LEU A 62 -1.56 12.82 -16.64
CA LEU A 62 -1.18 11.41 -16.63
C LEU A 62 -0.13 11.09 -15.57
N GLY A 63 0.81 12.01 -15.32
CA GLY A 63 1.86 11.90 -14.31
C GLY A 63 1.37 11.79 -12.88
N THR A 64 0.11 12.15 -12.60
CA THR A 64 -0.52 12.00 -11.28
C THR A 64 -0.96 10.57 -10.97
N ASN A 65 -0.89 9.65 -11.95
CA ASN A 65 -1.16 8.23 -11.74
C ASN A 65 0.03 7.51 -11.08
N SER A 66 -0.30 6.53 -10.25
CA SER A 66 0.64 5.70 -9.47
C SER A 66 1.32 4.57 -10.25
N ALA A 67 1.19 4.55 -11.57
CA ALA A 67 1.89 3.62 -12.47
C ALA A 67 3.37 3.41 -12.09
N GLY A 68 3.74 2.17 -11.77
CA GLY A 68 5.11 1.80 -11.44
C GLY A 68 5.60 2.22 -10.05
N LEU A 69 4.75 2.85 -9.24
CA LEU A 69 5.05 3.10 -7.84
C LEU A 69 4.82 1.85 -7.01
N PHE A 70 5.61 1.71 -5.94
CA PHE A 70 5.46 0.62 -5.00
C PHE A 70 5.84 1.07 -3.58
N ILE A 71 5.35 0.34 -2.60
CA ILE A 71 5.68 0.55 -1.18
C ILE A 71 6.58 -0.62 -0.78
N ASP A 72 7.79 -0.30 -0.34
CA ASP A 72 8.75 -1.29 0.16
C ASP A 72 8.67 -1.33 1.69
N PHE A 73 8.39 -2.51 2.24
CA PHE A 73 8.32 -2.71 3.68
C PHE A 73 8.70 -4.14 4.07
N GLN A 74 9.13 -4.28 5.31
CA GLN A 74 9.43 -5.56 5.94
C GLN A 74 8.43 -5.79 7.07
N THR A 75 7.92 -7.01 7.19
CA THR A 75 7.02 -7.38 8.28
C THR A 75 7.13 -8.87 8.56
N ASP A 76 6.93 -9.23 9.82
CA ASP A 76 6.73 -10.59 10.32
C ASP A 76 5.25 -10.88 10.61
N ALA A 77 4.33 -9.99 10.19
CA ALA A 77 2.91 -10.13 10.45
C ALA A 77 2.28 -11.27 9.64
N ASP A 78 1.43 -12.06 10.30
CA ASP A 78 0.67 -13.15 9.67
C ASP A 78 -0.44 -12.65 8.71
N SER A 79 -0.77 -11.36 8.74
CA SER A 79 -1.86 -10.78 7.96
C SER A 79 -1.59 -9.32 7.63
N ILE A 80 -1.86 -8.95 6.38
CA ILE A 80 -1.66 -7.60 5.86
C ILE A 80 -3.00 -7.07 5.36
N LEU A 81 -3.39 -5.89 5.83
CA LEU A 81 -4.56 -5.17 5.37
C LEU A 81 -4.12 -3.92 4.62
N VAL A 82 -4.60 -3.76 3.39
CA VAL A 82 -4.38 -2.55 2.60
C VAL A 82 -5.70 -1.84 2.40
N ARG A 83 -5.71 -0.53 2.71
CA ARG A 83 -6.84 0.36 2.45
C ARG A 83 -6.38 1.48 1.54
N TYR A 84 -7.12 1.72 0.47
CA TYR A 84 -6.80 2.76 -0.49
C TYR A 84 -8.08 3.37 -1.09
N THR A 85 -7.94 4.55 -1.67
CA THR A 85 -9.02 5.25 -2.36
C THR A 85 -8.55 5.64 -3.74
N LEU A 86 -9.44 5.51 -4.72
CA LEU A 86 -9.16 5.83 -6.12
C LEU A 86 -9.55 7.27 -6.42
N LYS A 87 -8.67 7.99 -7.13
CA LYS A 87 -9.01 9.28 -7.75
C LYS A 87 -9.69 9.10 -9.12
N GLY A 88 -9.50 7.95 -9.76
CA GLY A 88 -9.99 7.64 -11.10
C GLY A 88 -10.94 6.44 -11.14
N SER A 89 -11.13 5.89 -12.33
CA SER A 89 -12.05 4.77 -12.57
C SER A 89 -11.56 3.47 -11.92
N PHE A 90 -12.51 2.65 -11.45
CA PHE A 90 -12.22 1.30 -10.94
C PHE A 90 -11.78 0.34 -12.05
N ALA A 91 -12.34 0.47 -13.26
CA ALA A 91 -11.99 -0.33 -14.43
C ALA A 91 -12.21 0.50 -15.71
N MET A 92 -11.75 -0.02 -16.86
CA MET A 92 -12.02 0.54 -18.18
C MET A 92 -12.65 -0.53 -19.09
N PRO A 93 -13.40 -0.16 -20.15
CA PRO A 93 -14.06 -1.14 -21.03
C PRO A 93 -13.11 -2.20 -21.62
N HIS A 94 -11.83 -1.85 -21.77
CA HIS A 94 -10.78 -2.69 -22.36
C HIS A 94 -9.71 -3.13 -21.34
N MET A 95 -9.87 -2.79 -20.06
CA MET A 95 -8.90 -3.13 -19.02
C MET A 95 -9.59 -3.48 -17.70
N PRO A 96 -9.37 -4.70 -17.17
CA PRO A 96 -10.00 -5.13 -15.93
C PRO A 96 -9.51 -4.32 -14.73
N SER A 97 -10.29 -4.33 -13.64
CA SER A 97 -9.97 -3.57 -12.42
C SER A 97 -8.62 -3.94 -11.81
N THR A 98 -8.18 -5.20 -11.95
CA THR A 98 -6.84 -5.63 -11.51
C THR A 98 -5.71 -4.89 -12.23
N GLY A 99 -5.91 -4.46 -13.47
CA GLY A 99 -4.92 -3.69 -14.24
C GLY A 99 -5.01 -2.17 -14.06
N VAL A 100 -6.21 -1.66 -13.74
CA VAL A 100 -6.50 -0.21 -13.64
C VAL A 100 -6.35 0.31 -12.21
N SER A 101 -6.87 -0.43 -11.24
CA SER A 101 -7.00 0.00 -9.84
C SER A 101 -6.56 -1.07 -8.83
N GLY A 102 -5.87 -2.10 -9.32
CA GLY A 102 -5.42 -3.23 -8.54
C GLY A 102 -4.18 -2.92 -7.71
N LEU A 103 -3.93 -3.82 -6.76
CA LEU A 103 -2.70 -3.90 -6.00
C LEU A 103 -2.11 -5.28 -6.21
N ASP A 104 -0.79 -5.36 -6.26
CA ASP A 104 -0.06 -6.62 -6.28
C ASP A 104 0.90 -6.66 -5.09
N LEU A 105 1.01 -7.81 -4.44
CA LEU A 105 1.84 -8.00 -3.25
C LEU A 105 2.82 -9.16 -3.48
N PRO A 106 3.86 -8.95 -4.30
CA PRO A 106 4.95 -9.90 -4.40
C PRO A 106 5.77 -9.96 -3.11
N LYS A 107 6.06 -11.20 -2.71
CA LYS A 107 7.08 -11.52 -1.72
C LYS A 107 8.44 -11.57 -2.41
N ILE A 108 9.42 -10.88 -1.84
CA ILE A 108 10.80 -10.88 -2.32
C ILE A 108 11.67 -11.57 -1.28
N PRO A 109 12.52 -12.55 -1.67
CA PRO A 109 13.47 -13.15 -0.76
C PRO A 109 14.35 -12.08 -0.10
N GLY A 110 14.21 -11.93 1.22
CA GLY A 110 15.08 -11.10 2.03
C GLY A 110 16.40 -11.80 2.33
N THR A 111 17.35 -11.06 2.90
CA THR A 111 18.56 -11.66 3.49
C THR A 111 18.28 -11.93 4.97
N GLY A 112 17.99 -13.19 5.34
CA GLY A 112 17.78 -13.61 6.74
C GLY A 112 16.40 -14.21 7.05
N LEU A 113 15.95 -14.09 8.31
CA LEU A 113 14.64 -14.59 8.81
C LEU A 113 13.47 -13.63 8.55
N GLN A 114 13.75 -12.42 8.04
CA GLN A 114 12.74 -11.41 7.71
C GLN A 114 12.61 -11.32 6.19
N GLU A 115 11.38 -11.26 5.71
CA GLU A 115 11.06 -11.26 4.29
C GLU A 115 10.74 -9.84 3.83
N ASN A 116 11.25 -9.45 2.65
CA ASN A 116 10.92 -8.16 2.06
C ASN A 116 9.61 -8.31 1.28
N MET A 117 8.68 -7.38 1.50
CA MET A 117 7.42 -7.33 0.77
C MET A 117 7.34 -6.03 -0.01
N ILE A 118 6.95 -6.14 -1.28
CA ILE A 118 6.67 -4.98 -2.10
C ILE A 118 5.17 -4.96 -2.38
N LEU A 119 4.50 -3.87 -2.00
CA LEU A 119 3.15 -3.60 -2.47
C LEU A 119 3.24 -2.72 -3.72
N ALA A 120 3.08 -3.32 -4.89
CA ALA A 120 3.04 -2.61 -6.15
C ALA A 120 1.65 -2.00 -6.36
N ILE A 121 1.61 -0.70 -6.65
CA ILE A 121 0.38 0.02 -6.93
C ILE A 121 0.16 0.00 -8.44
N HIS A 122 -0.79 -0.81 -8.91
CA HIS A 122 -1.10 -0.90 -10.32
C HIS A 122 -2.12 0.17 -10.69
N LEU A 123 -1.62 1.34 -11.13
CA LEU A 123 -2.44 2.40 -11.70
C LEU A 123 -1.91 2.81 -13.08
N HIS A 124 -2.01 1.94 -14.08
CA HIS A 124 -1.57 2.28 -15.44
C HIS A 124 -2.72 2.76 -16.33
N LEU A 125 -2.59 4.01 -16.80
CA LEU A 125 -3.17 4.46 -18.05
C LEU A 125 -2.27 3.94 -19.20
N PHE A 126 -2.82 3.10 -20.08
CA PHE A 126 -2.25 2.87 -21.41
C PHE A 126 -2.74 3.99 -22.33
N PHE A 127 -1.82 4.67 -23.00
CA PHE A 127 -2.13 5.72 -23.96
C PHE A 127 -2.97 5.14 -25.12
N ARG A 128 -4.12 5.77 -25.41
CA ARG A 128 -4.62 5.83 -26.79
C ARG A 128 -4.06 7.13 -27.36
N ILE A 129 -3.08 7.02 -28.24
CA ILE A 129 -2.71 8.10 -29.17
C ILE A 129 -3.83 8.23 -30.20
#